data_AF-A0A954VXK1-F1
#
_entry.id   AF-A0A954VXK1-F1
#
_cell.length_a   1.000
_cell.length_b   1.000
_cell.length_c   1.000
_cell.angle_alpha   90.00
_cell.angle_beta   90.00
_cell.angle_gamma   90.00
#
_symmetry.space_group_name_H-M   'P 1'
#
loop_
_entity.id
_entity.type
_entity.pdbx_description
1 polymer ?
#
loop_
_entity_poly.entity_id
_entity_poly.type
_entity_poly.pdbx_seq_one_letter_code
_entity_poly.pdbx_strand_id
1 'polypeptide(L)'
;MPISLAQYLDLLDWTGRQVNRQKRGSIPDHLAPILERIGIDSTGWCDLVAKFGKLFKRAAGTAENLANEAVRRGISYMHGPGAEMLRMQE
;
A
#
# COMPACT_ATOMS: atom_id res chain seq x y z
N MET A 1 -6.99 -11.21 -10.11
CA MET A 1 -6.75 -12.50 -9.41
C MET A 1 -7.38 -12.45 -8.02
N PRO A 2 -8.22 -13.41 -7.61
CA PRO A 2 -8.85 -13.40 -6.29
C PRO A 2 -7.91 -13.96 -5.20
N ILE A 3 -7.90 -13.31 -4.05
CA ILE A 3 -7.34 -13.81 -2.78
C ILE A 3 -8.50 -14.43 -2.00
N SER A 4 -8.33 -15.60 -1.39
CA SER A 4 -9.40 -16.19 -0.57
C SER A 4 -9.61 -15.37 0.71
N LEU A 5 -10.81 -15.42 1.30
CA LEU A 5 -11.08 -14.71 2.55
C LEU A 5 -10.11 -15.12 3.67
N ALA A 6 -9.82 -16.42 3.81
CA ALA A 6 -8.86 -16.93 4.79
C ALA A 6 -7.47 -16.32 4.58
N GLN A 7 -6.97 -16.36 3.34
CA GLN A 7 -5.68 -15.76 2.99
C GLN A 7 -5.62 -14.25 3.28
N TYR A 8 -6.73 -13.54 3.06
CA TYR A 8 -6.84 -12.12 3.39
C TYR A 8 -6.78 -11.88 4.90
N LEU A 9 -7.51 -12.67 5.69
CA LEU A 9 -7.53 -12.55 7.15
C LEU A 9 -6.18 -12.92 7.77
N ASP A 10 -5.50 -13.95 7.27
CA ASP A 10 -4.16 -14.33 7.73
C ASP A 10 -3.15 -13.21 7.44
N LEU A 11 -3.20 -12.63 6.24
CA LEU A 11 -2.37 -11.48 5.89
C LEU A 11 -2.67 -10.26 6.78
N LEU A 12 -3.95 -10.02 7.09
CA LEU A 12 -4.38 -8.91 7.94
C LEU A 12 -3.91 -9.07 9.40
N ASP A 13 -4.07 -10.26 10.00
CA ASP A 13 -3.59 -10.55 11.36
C ASP A 13 -2.08 -10.37 11.45
N TRP A 14 -1.35 -10.98 10.50
CA TRP A 14 0.10 -10.84 10.44
C TRP A 14 0.53 -9.38 10.31
N THR A 15 -0.09 -8.61 9.41
CA THR A 15 0.21 -7.18 9.22
C THR A 15 -0.04 -6.39 10.50
N GLY A 16 -1.13 -6.67 11.22
CA GLY A 16 -1.43 -6.04 12.51
C GLY A 16 -0.35 -6.30 13.57
N ARG A 17 0.23 -7.51 13.58
CA ARG A 17 1.37 -7.85 14.46
C ARG A 17 2.64 -7.11 14.09
N GLN A 18 2.93 -6.93 12.80
CA GLN A 18 4.14 -6.23 12.35
C GLN A 18 4.11 -4.72 12.63
N VAL A 19 2.94 -4.09 12.49
CA VAL A 19 2.76 -2.66 12.80
C VAL A 19 2.90 -2.40 14.31
N ASN A 20 2.51 -3.37 15.15
CA ASN A 20 2.73 -3.28 16.59
C ASN A 20 4.20 -3.52 16.94
N ARG A 21 4.90 -2.46 17.41
CA ARG A 21 6.33 -2.49 17.77
C ARG A 21 6.72 -3.58 18.76
N GLN A 22 5.80 -4.06 19.60
CA GLN A 22 6.06 -5.08 20.61
C GLN A 22 5.82 -6.53 20.12
N LYS A 23 5.31 -6.72 18.89
CA LYS A 23 4.88 -8.04 18.37
C LYS A 23 5.41 -8.35 16.98
N ARG A 24 6.52 -7.71 16.58
CA ARG A 24 7.19 -8.01 15.31
C ARG A 24 7.68 -9.46 15.32
N GLY A 25 7.17 -10.26 14.40
CA GLY A 25 7.56 -11.65 14.18
C GLY A 25 8.01 -11.89 12.73
N SER A 26 8.48 -13.09 12.41
CA SER A 26 8.77 -13.45 11.02
C SER A 26 7.49 -13.45 10.17
N ILE A 27 7.62 -13.32 8.85
CA ILE A 27 6.53 -13.67 7.93
C ILE A 27 6.31 -15.18 8.05
N PRO A 28 5.09 -15.66 8.29
CA PRO A 28 4.75 -17.06 8.14
C PRO A 28 4.99 -17.53 6.69
N ASP A 29 5.55 -18.72 6.50
CA ASP A 29 5.87 -19.26 5.18
C ASP A 29 4.67 -19.33 4.23
N HIS A 30 3.45 -19.50 4.77
CA HIS A 30 2.23 -19.53 3.98
C HIS A 30 1.78 -18.14 3.47
N LEU A 31 2.31 -17.05 4.04
CA LEU A 31 2.02 -15.66 3.64
C LEU A 31 3.03 -15.09 2.64
N ALA A 32 4.27 -15.59 2.63
CA ALA A 32 5.29 -15.16 1.67
C ALA A 32 4.81 -15.28 0.20
N PRO A 33 4.16 -16.39 -0.23
CA PRO A 33 3.62 -16.50 -1.59
C PRO A 33 2.53 -15.47 -1.92
N ILE A 34 1.80 -14.95 -0.92
CA ILE A 34 0.75 -13.94 -1.14
C ILE A 34 1.39 -12.59 -1.45
N LEU A 35 2.42 -12.21 -0.69
CA LEU A 35 3.18 -10.96 -0.89
C LEU A 35 3.94 -10.96 -2.21
N GLU A 36 4.58 -12.08 -2.55
CA GLU A 36 5.22 -12.28 -3.87
C GLU A 36 4.20 -12.15 -5.02
N ARG A 37 3.02 -12.75 -4.87
CA ARG A 37 1.96 -12.69 -5.89
C ARG A 37 1.44 -11.26 -6.12
N ILE A 38 1.42 -10.40 -5.11
CA ILE A 38 1.06 -8.98 -5.27
C ILE A 38 2.24 -8.11 -5.68
N GLY A 39 3.44 -8.68 -5.81
CA GLY A 39 4.65 -8.00 -6.28
C GLY A 39 5.25 -7.03 -5.26
N ILE A 40 5.07 -7.28 -3.96
CA ILE A 40 5.54 -6.39 -2.88
C ILE A 40 6.30 -7.21 -1.85
N ASP A 41 7.49 -6.77 -1.46
CA ASP A 41 8.22 -7.40 -0.36
C ASP A 41 7.60 -7.05 1.00
N SER A 42 7.85 -7.88 2.01
CA SER A 42 7.27 -7.70 3.35
C SER A 42 7.63 -6.38 4.04
N THR A 43 8.82 -5.86 3.81
CA THR A 43 9.27 -4.59 4.42
C THR A 43 8.53 -3.44 3.77
N GLY A 44 8.50 -3.41 2.44
CA GLY A 44 7.74 -2.44 1.66
C GLY A 44 6.24 -2.47 1.98
N TRP A 45 5.66 -3.66 2.15
CA TRP A 45 4.27 -3.83 2.58
C TRP A 45 4.01 -3.24 3.97
N CYS A 46 4.82 -3.62 4.97
CA CYS A 46 4.64 -3.13 6.34
C CYS A 46 4.81 -1.61 6.43
N ASP A 47 5.79 -1.06 5.70
CA ASP A 47 6.00 0.38 5.63
C ASP A 47 4.83 1.11 4.96
N LEU A 48 4.32 0.57 3.85
CA LEU A 48 3.16 1.09 3.15
C LEU A 48 1.93 1.11 4.07
N VAL A 49 1.62 0.00 4.75
CA VAL A 49 0.47 -0.10 5.66
C VAL A 49 0.63 0.85 6.86
N ALA A 50 1.81 0.87 7.49
CA ALA A 50 2.05 1.74 8.65
C ALA A 50 1.97 3.23 8.30
N LYS A 51 2.36 3.60 7.08
CA LYS A 51 2.36 4.99 6.59
C LYS A 51 1.16 5.30 5.70
N PHE A 52 0.21 4.39 5.52
CA PHE A 52 -0.83 4.48 4.49
C PHE A 52 -1.58 5.82 4.53
N GLY A 53 -2.11 6.20 5.70
CA GLY A 53 -2.84 7.48 5.86
C GLY A 53 -1.96 8.74 5.75
N LYS A 54 -0.63 8.60 5.76
CA LYS A 54 0.31 9.70 5.46
C LYS A 54 0.63 9.75 3.97
N LEU A 55 0.89 8.60 3.34
CA LEU A 55 1.23 8.46 1.93
C LEU A 55 0.04 8.79 1.02
N PHE A 56 -1.13 8.32 1.40
CA PHE A 56 -2.37 8.45 0.66
C PHE A 56 -3.36 9.24 1.51
N LYS A 57 -3.76 10.42 1.03
CA LYS A 57 -4.72 11.30 1.72
C LYS A 57 -6.12 11.18 1.16
N ARG A 58 -6.25 11.29 -0.16
CA ARG A 58 -7.53 11.41 -0.87
C ARG A 58 -7.80 10.22 -1.79
N ALA A 59 -6.74 9.60 -2.29
CA ALA A 59 -6.78 8.45 -3.18
C ALA A 59 -5.49 7.64 -3.01
N ALA A 60 -5.55 6.36 -3.36
CA ALA A 60 -4.40 5.46 -3.43
C ALA A 60 -4.33 4.80 -4.80
N GLY A 61 -3.13 4.69 -5.35
CA GLY A 61 -2.89 4.18 -6.70
C GLY A 61 -1.47 4.47 -7.16
N THR A 62 -1.16 4.06 -8.39
CA THR A 62 0.08 4.43 -9.07
C THR A 62 0.14 5.94 -9.30
N ALA A 63 1.34 6.47 -9.54
CA ALA A 63 1.53 7.87 -9.92
C ALA A 63 0.61 8.28 -11.08
N GLU A 64 0.58 7.48 -12.14
CA GLU A 64 -0.29 7.68 -13.30
C GLU A 64 -1.78 7.73 -12.94
N ASN A 65 -2.26 6.76 -12.13
CA ASN A 65 -3.66 6.73 -11.72
C ASN A 65 -4.01 7.92 -10.82
N LEU A 66 -3.09 8.37 -9.98
CA LEU A 66 -3.29 9.56 -9.14
C LEU A 66 -3.30 10.84 -9.96
N ALA A 67 -2.50 10.94 -11.03
CA ALA A 67 -2.53 12.07 -11.97
C ALA A 67 -3.86 12.10 -12.75
N ASN A 68 -4.30 10.96 -13.28
CA ASN A 68 -5.60 10.84 -13.95
C ASN A 68 -6.76 11.18 -13.00
N GLU A 69 -6.65 10.77 -11.73
CA GLU A 69 -7.63 11.10 -10.71
C GLU A 69 -7.62 12.59 -10.34
N ALA A 70 -6.46 13.25 -10.37
CA ALA A 70 -6.35 14.69 -10.16
C ALA A 70 -7.09 15.45 -11.26
N VAL A 71 -6.88 15.08 -12.53
CA VAL A 71 -7.61 15.62 -13.70
C VAL A 71 -9.11 15.40 -13.55
N ARG A 72 -9.53 14.16 -13.24
CA ARG A 72 -10.96 13.82 -13.08
C ARG A 72 -11.64 14.66 -12.01
N ARG A 73 -10.92 15.01 -10.95
CA ARG A 73 -11.43 15.83 -9.83
C ARG A 73 -11.24 17.34 -10.03
N GLY A 74 -10.56 17.79 -11.09
CA GLY A 74 -10.23 19.19 -11.32
C GLY A 74 -9.27 19.77 -10.27
N ILE A 75 -8.36 18.97 -9.72
CA ILE A 75 -7.35 19.42 -8.75
C ILE A 75 -5.94 19.29 -9.34
N SER A 76 -5.03 20.17 -8.94
CA SER A 76 -3.68 20.27 -9.54
C SER A 76 -2.66 19.26 -9.00
N TYR A 77 -2.97 18.54 -7.92
CA TYR A 77 -2.09 17.54 -7.35
C TYR A 77 -2.84 16.50 -6.50
N MET A 78 -2.19 15.35 -6.32
CA MET A 78 -2.60 14.29 -5.39
C MET A 78 -1.40 13.82 -4.58
N HIS A 79 -1.65 13.37 -3.34
CA HIS A 79 -0.61 12.74 -2.52
C HIS A 79 -0.44 11.27 -2.90
N GLY A 80 0.81 10.86 -3.15
CA GLY A 80 1.20 9.47 -3.39
C GLY A 80 2.55 9.15 -2.74
N PRO A 81 2.87 7.85 -2.58
CA PRO A 81 4.17 7.39 -2.11
C PRO A 81 5.23 7.79 -3.13
N GLY A 82 6.29 8.43 -2.64
CA GLY A 82 7.36 8.97 -3.49
C GLY A 82 7.43 10.48 -3.54
N ALA A 83 6.50 11.23 -2.93
CA ALA A 83 6.59 12.68 -2.66
C ALA A 83 7.08 13.61 -3.79
N GLU A 84 7.19 13.14 -5.03
CA GLU A 84 7.14 14.01 -6.19
C GLU A 84 5.68 14.39 -6.34
N MET A 85 5.37 15.62 -5.95
CA MET A 85 4.18 16.29 -6.46
C MET A 85 4.19 16.07 -7.96
N LEU A 86 3.28 15.22 -8.45
CA LEU A 86 2.97 15.10 -9.87
C LEU A 86 2.32 16.43 -10.28
N ARG A 87 3.14 17.47 -10.39
CA ARG A 87 2.78 18.68 -11.10
C ARG A 87 2.68 18.27 -12.54
N MET A 88 1.46 18.34 -13.07
CA MET A 88 1.28 18.35 -14.52
C MET A 88 2.06 19.56 -15.03
N GLN A 89 3.13 19.30 -15.79
CA GLN A 89 3.74 20.36 -16.59
C GLN A 89 2.72 20.77 -17.66
N GLU A 90 2.56 22.07 -17.81
CA GLU A 90 1.76 22.73 -18.85
C GLU A 90 2.26 22.42 -20.26
#